data_AF-A0A971L8P8-F1
#
_entry.id   AF-A0A971L8P8-F1
#
_cell.length_a   1.000
_cell.length_b   1.000
_cell.length_c   1.000
_cell.angle_alpha   90.00
_cell.angle_beta   90.00
_cell.angle_gamma   90.00
#
_symmetry.space_group_name_H-M   'P 1'
#
loop_
_entity.id
_entity.type
_entity.pdbx_description
1 polymer ?
#
loop_
_entity_poly.entity_id
_entity_poly.type
_entity_poly.pdbx_seq_one_letter_code
_entity_poly.pdbx_strand_id
1 'polypeptide(L)'
;MDMEIYGISAVLLIMGIVQLAKNAGFPSKFAGLLAVAIGILASVGYTMFQEAELFRALVTGIALGLAAAGLYSTQKNVRGY
;
A
#
# COMPACT_ATOMS: atom_id res chain seq x y z
N MET A 1 8.40 -12.01 -1.54
CA MET A 1 9.23 -10.91 -2.08
C MET A 1 8.81 -9.66 -1.34
N ASP A 2 9.68 -9.08 -0.53
CA ASP A 2 9.40 -7.83 0.18
C ASP A 2 9.90 -6.67 -0.68
N MET A 3 8.96 -6.00 -1.36
CA MET A 3 9.22 -4.75 -2.04
C MET A 3 8.89 -3.61 -1.09
N GLU A 4 9.92 -2.84 -0.74
CA GLU A 4 9.77 -1.61 0.03
C GLU A 4 9.86 -0.39 -0.88
N ILE A 5 8.83 0.44 -0.86
CA ILE A 5 8.79 1.71 -1.59
C ILE A 5 8.98 2.81 -0.55
N TYR A 6 10.14 3.46 -0.56
CA TYR A 6 10.52 4.50 0.41
C TYR A 6 10.42 4.05 1.88
N GLY A 7 10.73 2.77 2.18
CA GLY A 7 10.64 2.19 3.52
C GLY A 7 9.22 1.76 3.93
N ILE A 8 8.28 1.76 2.99
CA ILE A 8 6.89 1.34 3.19
C ILE A 8 6.70 0.03 2.43
N SER A 9 6.26 -1.03 3.13
CA SER A 9 5.96 -2.31 2.48
C SER A 9 4.82 -2.15 1.46
N ALA A 10 5.13 -2.38 0.18
CA ALA A 10 4.16 -2.31 -0.90
C ALA A 10 3.05 -3.34 -0.73
N VAL A 11 3.39 -4.54 -0.21
CA VAL A 11 2.42 -5.61 0.07
C VAL A 11 1.40 -5.16 1.12
N LEU A 12 1.87 -4.57 2.23
CA LEU A 12 0.98 -4.07 3.29
C LEU A 12 0.11 -2.90 2.79
N LEU A 13 0.65 -2.02 1.94
CA LEU A 13 -0.12 -0.97 1.27
C LEU A 13 -1.25 -1.55 0.42
N ILE A 14 -0.92 -2.49 -0.48
CA ILE A 14 -1.91 -3.14 -1.35
C ILE A 14 -2.99 -3.82 -0.51
N MET A 15 -2.60 -4.56 0.53
CA MET A 15 -3.54 -5.18 1.47
C MET A 15 -4.46 -4.14 2.13
N GLY A 16 -3.91 -3.03 2.63
CA GLY A 16 -4.68 -1.96 3.26
C GLY A 16 -5.69 -1.32 2.30
N ILE A 17 -5.30 -1.06 1.04
CA ILE A 17 -6.19 -0.51 0.01
C ILE A 17 -7.31 -1.52 -0.34
N VAL A 18 -6.99 -2.79 -0.51
CA VAL A 18 -7.98 -3.84 -0.80
C VAL A 18 -8.95 -4.02 0.38
N GLN A 19 -8.45 -3.94 1.61
CA GLN A 19 -9.25 -3.95 2.83
C GLN A 19 -10.21 -2.75 2.88
N LEU A 20 -9.72 -1.55 2.56
CA LEU A 20 -10.53 -0.34 2.48
C LEU A 20 -11.64 -0.48 1.43
N ALA A 21 -11.32 -1.00 0.24
CA ALA A 21 -12.29 -1.21 -0.83
C ALA A 21 -13.39 -2.20 -0.41
N LYS A 22 -13.03 -3.33 0.22
CA LYS A 22 -14.00 -4.29 0.76
C LYS A 22 -14.91 -3.65 1.81
N ASN A 23 -14.35 -2.85 2.72
CA ASN A 23 -15.11 -2.14 3.75
C ASN A 23 -16.09 -1.12 3.14
N ALA A 24 -15.74 -0.53 1.99
CA ALA A 24 -16.62 0.35 1.23
C ALA A 24 -17.71 -0.38 0.43
N GLY A 25 -17.79 -1.72 0.50
CA GLY A 25 -18.81 -2.53 -0.18
C GLY A 25 -18.32 -3.26 -1.43
N PHE A 26 -17.02 -3.23 -1.75
CA PHE A 26 -16.49 -3.96 -2.89
C PHE A 26 -16.63 -5.49 -2.71
N PRO A 27 -17.08 -6.25 -3.73
CA PRO A 27 -17.29 -7.68 -3.59
C PRO A 27 -15.98 -8.44 -3.29
N SER A 28 -15.93 -9.16 -2.18
CA SER A 28 -14.76 -9.93 -1.75
C SER A 28 -14.28 -10.97 -2.78
N LYS A 29 -15.19 -11.47 -3.63
CA LYS A 29 -14.87 -12.40 -4.74
C LYS A 29 -13.88 -11.80 -5.76
N PHE A 30 -13.81 -10.48 -5.87
CA PHE A 30 -12.90 -9.79 -6.78
C PHE A 30 -11.70 -9.15 -6.05
N ALA A 31 -11.57 -9.33 -4.73
CA ALA A 31 -10.50 -8.72 -3.95
C ALA A 31 -9.10 -9.15 -4.43
N GLY A 32 -8.94 -10.41 -4.84
CA GLY A 32 -7.70 -10.90 -5.42
C GLY A 32 -7.37 -10.22 -6.76
N LEU A 33 -8.36 -10.03 -7.62
CA LEU A 33 -8.18 -9.33 -8.90
C LEU A 33 -7.82 -7.85 -8.69
N LEU A 34 -8.46 -7.22 -7.71
CA LEU A 34 -8.14 -5.85 -7.29
C LEU A 34 -6.70 -5.74 -6.76
N ALA A 35 -6.25 -6.70 -5.95
CA ALA A 35 -4.89 -6.73 -5.43
C ALA A 35 -3.85 -6.83 -6.57
N VAL A 36 -4.10 -7.70 -7.55
CA VAL A 36 -3.23 -7.85 -8.72
C VAL A 36 -3.21 -6.56 -9.54
N ALA A 37 -4.36 -5.95 -9.80
CA ALA A 37 -4.45 -4.70 -10.54
C ALA A 37 -3.67 -3.56 -9.86
N ILE A 38 -3.86 -3.38 -8.54
CA ILE A 38 -3.13 -2.38 -7.75
C ILE A 38 -1.62 -2.70 -7.74
N GLY A 39 -1.24 -3.96 -7.60
CA GLY A 39 0.17 -4.37 -7.63
C GLY A 39 0.87 -4.03 -8.95
N ILE A 40 0.21 -4.30 -10.07
CA ILE A 40 0.73 -3.93 -11.40
C ILE A 40 0.85 -2.40 -11.51
N LEU A 41 -0.19 -1.66 -11.14
CA LEU A 41 -0.19 -0.20 -11.19
C LEU A 41 0.91 0.40 -10.29
N ALA A 42 1.10 -0.14 -9.09
CA ALA A 42 2.14 0.29 -8.17
C ALA A 42 3.53 0.02 -8.73
N SER A 43 3.77 -1.15 -9.34
CA SER A 43 5.07 -1.50 -9.93
C SER A 43 5.40 -0.66 -11.17
N VAL A 44 4.42 -0.45 -12.05
CA VAL A 44 4.58 0.40 -13.24
C VAL A 44 4.79 1.86 -12.83
N GLY A 45 3.97 2.36 -11.90
CA GLY A 45 4.08 3.71 -11.36
C GLY A 45 5.42 3.95 -10.69
N TYR A 46 5.90 2.99 -9.88
CA TYR A 46 7.24 3.06 -9.29
C TYR A 46 8.31 3.15 -10.37
N THR A 47 8.27 2.30 -11.39
CA THR A 47 9.29 2.30 -12.45
C THR A 47 9.31 3.60 -13.24
N MET A 48 8.14 4.16 -13.58
CA MET A 48 8.03 5.35 -14.42
C MET A 48 8.24 6.65 -13.67
N PHE A 49 7.87 6.71 -12.37
CA PHE A 49 7.80 7.95 -11.60
C PHE A 49 8.63 7.92 -10.31
N GLN A 50 9.53 6.96 -10.11
CA GLN A 50 10.37 6.85 -8.91
C GLN A 50 11.15 8.13 -8.55
N GLU A 51 11.57 8.91 -9.55
CA GLU A 51 12.30 10.17 -9.34
C GLU A 51 11.38 11.38 -9.09
N ALA A 52 10.07 11.23 -9.33
CA ALA A 52 9.12 12.30 -9.12
C ALA A 52 8.79 12.43 -7.61
N GLU A 53 9.06 13.59 -7.03
CA GLU A 53 8.73 13.89 -5.63
C GLU A 53 7.23 13.71 -5.33
N LEU A 54 6.39 13.98 -6.34
CA LEU A 54 4.95 13.75 -6.28
C LEU A 54 4.59 12.27 -6.03
N PHE A 55 5.30 11.34 -6.65
CA PHE A 55 5.03 9.91 -6.47
C PHE A 55 5.33 9.48 -5.02
N ARG A 56 6.46 9.97 -4.47
CA ARG A 56 6.79 9.76 -3.05
C ARG A 56 5.74 10.35 -2.12
N ALA A 57 5.26 11.56 -2.37
CA ALA A 57 4.23 12.21 -1.58
C ALA A 57 2.91 11.42 -1.59
N LEU A 58 2.49 10.91 -2.76
CA LEU A 58 1.29 10.09 -2.90
C LEU A 58 1.39 8.78 -2.11
N VAL A 59 2.48 8.01 -2.29
CA VAL A 59 2.67 6.74 -1.58
C VAL A 59 2.70 6.97 -0.07
N THR A 60 3.39 8.02 0.39
CA THR A 60 3.45 8.37 1.82
C THR A 60 2.07 8.76 2.35
N GLY A 61 1.31 9.58 1.61
CA GLY A 61 -0.05 9.98 2.01
C GLY A 61 -1.01 8.80 2.12
N ILE A 62 -0.94 7.84 1.19
CA ILE A 62 -1.75 6.61 1.26
C ILE A 62 -1.37 5.81 2.52
N ALA A 63 -0.08 5.63 2.79
CA ALA A 63 0.37 4.90 3.98
C ALA A 63 -0.13 5.56 5.27
N LEU A 64 -0.03 6.89 5.37
CA LEU A 64 -0.52 7.66 6.51
C LEU A 64 -2.04 7.57 6.65
N GLY A 65 -2.80 7.69 5.56
CA GLY A 65 -4.26 7.59 5.58
C GLY A 65 -4.74 6.20 5.99
N LEU A 66 -4.10 5.15 5.47
CA LEU A 66 -4.41 3.77 5.88
C LEU A 66 -4.01 3.51 7.33
N ALA A 67 -2.93 4.11 7.82
CA ALA A 67 -2.54 4.01 9.23
C ALA A 67 -3.56 4.70 10.14
N ALA A 68 -4.01 5.90 9.77
CA ALA A 68 -5.06 6.62 10.49
C ALA A 68 -6.39 5.84 10.53
N ALA A 69 -6.70 5.09 9.45
CA ALA A 69 -7.86 4.21 9.39
C ALA A 69 -7.67 2.87 10.12
N GLY A 70 -6.49 2.59 10.68
CA GLY A 70 -6.16 1.33 11.34
C GLY A 70 -5.98 0.13 10.39
N LEU A 71 -5.89 0.39 9.08
CA LEU A 71 -5.77 -0.64 8.03
C LEU A 71 -4.32 -0.94 7.64
N TYR A 72 -3.39 -0.10 8.07
CA TYR A 72 -1.97 -0.24 7.83
C TYR A 72 -1.20 -0.03 9.13
N SER A 73 -0.55 -1.08 9.62
CA SER A 73 0.33 -0.99 10.78
C SER A 73 1.76 -0.94 10.29
N THR A 74 2.42 0.21 10.45
CA THR A 74 3.88 0.28 10.38
C THR A 74 4.42 -0.37 11.65
N GLN A 75 4.47 -1.71 11.70
CA GLN A 75 5.15 -2.40 12.79
C GLN A 75 6.66 -2.17 12.67
N LYS A 76 7.12 -0.98 13.04
CA LYS A 76 8.47 -0.81 13.57
C LYS A 76 8.43 -1.39 14.98
N ASN A 77 8.41 -2.72 15.05
CA ASN A 77 8.41 -3.40 16.34
C ASN A 77 9.73 -3.06 17.03
N VAL A 78 9.58 -2.38 18.17
CA VAL A 78 10.59 -2.11 19.19
C VAL A 78 11.37 -3.41 19.44
N ARG A 79 12.57 -3.55 18.87
CA ARG A 79 13.57 -4.47 19.42
C ARG A 79 14.14 -3.78 20.65
N GLY A 80 13.43 -3.95 21.76
CA GLY A 80 14.03 -3.85 23.08
C GLY A 80 14.95 -5.05 23.26
N TYR A 81 16.25 -4.79 23.26
CA TYR A 81 17.28 -5.58 23.92
C TYR A 81 18.31 -4.57 24.44
#